data_AF-A0A964XM16-F1
#
_entry.id   AF-A0A964XM16-F1
#
_cell.length_a   1.000
_cell.length_b   1.000
_cell.length_c   1.000
_cell.angle_alpha   90.00
_cell.angle_beta   90.00
_cell.angle_gamma   90.00
#
_symmetry.space_group_name_H-M   'P 1'
#
loop_
_entity.id
_entity.type
_entity.pdbx_description
1 polymer ?
#
loop_
_entity_poly.entity_id
_entity_poly.type
_entity_poly.pdbx_seq_one_letter_code
_entity_poly.pdbx_strand_id
1 'polypeptide(L)'
;MPHWTHHTDPQAGTYDWFEVDEAGVVARQASFTGPSHAESPATVAASRAELAGCREHFGTLGVQLYEQVYGVLAAGAPAPGATVQAVTDEEFDRAWSHARWYRQCKVPNTGGVLPNGTVLTGTVTGAPWPRGVTGLFVDVGLSVPGFLDIGELSYDVEEWPREGDRVECEVVTVRAANPQIRLRLRPAATPRSAPPSPRPARP
;
A
#
# COMPACT_ATOMS: atom_id res chain seq x y z
N MET A 1 -1.56 29.23 8.44
CA MET A 1 -0.33 28.47 8.79
C MET A 1 -0.76 27.10 9.29
N PRO A 2 -0.23 25.99 8.75
CA PRO A 2 -0.49 24.67 9.33
C PRO A 2 0.02 24.63 10.77
N HIS A 3 -0.70 23.90 11.61
CA HIS A 3 -0.34 23.72 13.02
C HIS A 3 -0.04 22.25 13.27
N TRP A 4 1.12 21.97 13.85
CA TRP A 4 1.54 20.63 14.22
C TRP A 4 1.37 20.42 15.72
N THR A 5 0.72 19.32 16.07
CA THR A 5 0.51 18.95 17.47
C THR A 5 0.78 17.48 17.66
N HIS A 6 1.25 17.12 18.86
CA HIS A 6 1.18 15.74 19.32
C HIS A 6 0.26 15.62 20.53
N HIS A 7 -0.38 14.47 20.62
CA HIS A 7 -1.41 14.11 21.59
C HIS A 7 -0.98 12.80 22.22
N THR A 8 -0.95 12.77 23.56
CA THR A 8 -0.75 11.53 24.29
C THR A 8 -2.04 11.18 25.00
N ASP A 9 -2.52 9.95 24.78
CA ASP A 9 -3.56 9.35 25.61
C ASP A 9 -2.94 8.17 26.38
N PRO A 10 -2.55 8.38 27.66
CA PRO A 10 -1.99 7.33 28.48
C PRO A 10 -2.95 6.16 28.74
N GLN A 11 -4.26 6.37 28.67
CA GLN A 11 -5.25 5.31 28.89
C GLN A 11 -5.42 4.44 27.65
N ALA A 12 -5.41 5.04 26.47
CA ALA A 12 -5.43 4.31 25.20
C ALA A 12 -4.05 3.74 24.82
N GLY A 13 -2.97 4.24 25.45
CA GLY A 13 -1.60 3.87 25.09
C GLY A 13 -1.22 4.35 23.68
N THR A 14 -1.88 5.41 23.20
CA THR A 14 -1.68 5.96 21.86
C THR A 14 -0.92 7.28 21.92
N TYR A 15 -0.09 7.45 20.89
CA TYR A 15 0.72 8.65 20.69
C TYR A 15 0.47 9.15 19.28
N ASP A 16 -0.31 10.22 19.16
CA ASP A 16 -0.86 10.72 17.91
C ASP A 16 -0.24 12.06 17.53
N TRP A 17 0.12 12.21 16.27
CA TRP A 17 0.73 13.40 15.69
C TRP A 17 -0.17 13.88 14.58
N PHE A 18 -0.55 15.16 14.63
CA PHE A 18 -1.44 15.77 13.66
C PHE A 18 -0.81 17.02 13.06
N GLU A 19 -0.91 17.12 11.74
CA GLU A 19 -0.89 18.40 11.04
C GLU A 19 -2.33 18.78 10.74
N VAL A 20 -2.75 19.98 11.13
CA VAL A 20 -4.06 20.54 10.79
C VAL A 20 -3.91 21.73 9.85
N ASP A 21 -4.88 21.88 8.95
CA ASP A 21 -4.96 23.04 8.06
C ASP A 21 -5.51 24.29 8.79
N GLU A 22 -5.66 25.39 8.05
CA GLU A 22 -6.16 26.65 8.60
C GLU A 22 -7.61 26.58 9.09
N ALA A 23 -8.38 25.59 8.63
CA ALA A 23 -9.73 25.32 9.10
C ALA A 23 -9.75 24.39 10.33
N GLY A 24 -8.58 23.98 10.83
CA GLY A 24 -8.44 23.04 11.96
C GLY A 24 -8.76 21.60 11.57
N VAL A 25 -8.80 21.28 10.27
CA VAL A 25 -9.07 19.93 9.78
C VAL A 25 -7.74 19.18 9.61
N VAL A 26 -7.71 17.93 10.04
CA VAL A 26 -6.52 17.07 9.92
C VAL A 26 -6.10 16.92 8.45
N ALA A 27 -4.89 17.35 8.16
CA ALA A 27 -4.23 17.21 6.86
C ALA A 27 -3.38 15.93 6.81
N ARG A 28 -2.57 15.67 7.85
CA ARG A 28 -1.75 14.45 8.03
C ARG A 28 -1.86 13.93 9.46
N GLN A 29 -1.82 12.61 9.62
CA GLN A 29 -1.83 11.94 10.93
C GLN A 29 -0.80 10.82 10.99
N ALA A 30 0.05 10.82 12.01
CA ALA A 30 0.87 9.68 12.39
C ALA A 30 0.48 9.20 13.81
N SER A 31 0.14 7.92 13.94
CA SER A 31 -0.27 7.32 15.23
C SER A 31 0.61 6.14 15.57
N PHE A 32 0.89 5.96 16.86
CA PHE A 32 1.73 4.89 17.37
C PHE A 32 1.11 4.22 18.60
N THR A 33 1.36 2.92 18.77
CA THR A 33 0.99 2.17 19.99
C THR A 33 2.18 2.11 20.93
N GLY A 34 2.29 3.09 21.82
CA GLY A 34 3.38 3.18 22.80
C GLY A 34 3.82 4.62 23.07
N PRO A 35 4.78 4.82 23.98
CA PRO A 35 5.07 6.13 24.57
C PRO A 35 5.90 7.05 23.65
N SER A 36 6.45 6.54 22.55
CA SER A 36 7.30 7.33 21.65
C SER A 36 7.22 6.85 20.21
N HIS A 37 7.33 7.78 19.25
CA HIS A 37 7.35 7.41 17.84
C HIS A 37 8.60 6.59 17.45
N ALA A 38 9.71 6.70 18.17
CA ALA A 38 10.99 6.07 17.80
C ALA A 38 11.00 4.55 18.04
N GLU A 39 10.27 4.08 19.05
CA GLU A 39 10.31 2.68 19.50
C GLU A 39 8.99 1.95 19.33
N SER A 40 7.92 2.67 18.97
CA SER A 40 6.57 2.12 18.94
C SER A 40 6.12 1.76 17.51
N PRO A 41 5.34 0.68 17.34
CA PRO A 41 4.69 0.39 16.07
C PRO A 41 3.76 1.52 15.62
N ALA A 42 3.86 1.90 14.35
CA ALA A 42 2.94 2.86 13.75
C ALA A 42 1.63 2.19 13.34
N THR A 43 0.50 2.79 13.70
CA THR A 43 -0.85 2.32 13.36
C THR A 43 -1.48 3.14 12.24
N VAL A 44 -1.18 4.45 12.17
CA VAL A 44 -1.66 5.37 11.12
C VAL A 44 -0.50 6.22 10.61
N ALA A 45 -0.49 6.49 9.31
CA ALA A 45 0.42 7.39 8.60
C ALA A 45 -0.31 7.99 7.37
N ALA A 46 -1.52 8.49 7.59
CA ALA A 46 -2.48 8.85 6.55
C ALA A 46 -2.51 10.37 6.27
N SER A 47 -2.74 10.73 5.02
CA SER A 47 -2.80 12.10 4.50
C SER A 47 -4.09 12.30 3.72
N ARG A 48 -4.81 13.38 4.04
CA ARG A 48 -6.06 13.74 3.36
C ARG A 48 -5.83 14.06 1.88
N ALA A 49 -4.73 14.73 1.56
CA ALA A 49 -4.39 15.07 0.18
C ALA A 49 -4.07 13.81 -0.65
N GLU A 50 -3.32 12.87 -0.08
CA GLU A 50 -3.02 11.60 -0.76
C GLU A 50 -4.27 10.73 -0.93
N LEU A 51 -5.15 10.68 0.08
CA LEU A 51 -6.44 9.99 -0.01
C LEU A 51 -7.31 10.57 -1.14
N ALA A 52 -7.35 11.90 -1.27
CA ALA A 52 -8.05 12.57 -2.37
C ALA A 52 -7.45 12.17 -3.73
N GLY A 53 -6.12 12.20 -3.86
CA GLY A 53 -5.43 11.77 -5.08
C GLY A 53 -5.69 10.30 -5.43
N CYS A 54 -5.67 9.39 -4.45
CA CYS A 54 -5.97 7.98 -4.65
C CYS A 54 -7.43 7.76 -5.11
N ARG A 55 -8.37 8.52 -4.53
CA ARG A 55 -9.77 8.49 -4.94
C ARG A 55 -9.95 8.96 -6.38
N GLU A 56 -9.27 10.03 -6.75
CA GLU A 56 -9.32 10.59 -8.11
C GLU A 56 -8.77 9.61 -9.15
N HIS A 57 -7.62 8.99 -8.87
CA HIS A 57 -6.92 8.15 -9.86
C HIS A 57 -7.43 6.70 -9.91
N PHE A 58 -7.84 6.14 -8.76
CA PHE A 58 -8.14 4.71 -8.63
C PHE A 58 -9.52 4.42 -8.04
N GLY A 59 -10.31 5.45 -7.75
CA GLY A 59 -11.65 5.33 -7.20
C GLY A 59 -11.67 4.76 -5.77
N THR A 60 -12.75 4.04 -5.45
CA THR A 60 -12.96 3.44 -4.13
C THR A 60 -11.87 2.44 -3.76
N LEU A 61 -11.42 1.62 -4.73
CA LEU A 61 -10.37 0.64 -4.48
C LEU A 61 -9.06 1.31 -4.07
N GLY A 62 -8.71 2.44 -4.68
CA GLY A 62 -7.53 3.22 -4.29
C GLY A 62 -7.57 3.68 -2.83
N VAL A 63 -8.73 4.20 -2.40
CA VAL A 63 -8.93 4.61 -1.00
C VAL A 63 -8.77 3.43 -0.05
N GLN A 64 -9.40 2.30 -0.36
CA GLN A 64 -9.33 1.10 0.47
C GLN A 64 -7.91 0.54 0.57
N LEU A 65 -7.16 0.53 -0.54
CA LEU A 65 -5.76 0.09 -0.56
C LEU A 65 -4.84 1.07 0.18
N TYR A 66 -5.09 2.37 0.05
CA TYR A 66 -4.37 3.39 0.81
C TYR A 66 -4.58 3.19 2.33
N GLU A 67 -5.83 3.04 2.76
CA GLU A 67 -6.17 2.83 4.18
C GLU A 67 -5.62 1.50 4.71
N GLN A 68 -5.60 0.46 3.87
CA GLN A 68 -4.97 -0.82 4.21
C GLN A 68 -3.46 -0.62 4.51
N VAL A 69 -2.75 0.17 3.71
CA VAL A 69 -1.32 0.44 3.91
C VAL A 69 -1.09 1.40 5.06
N TYR A 70 -1.73 2.57 5.06
CA TYR A 70 -1.42 3.69 5.95
C TYR A 70 -2.39 3.90 7.11
N GLY A 71 -3.41 3.06 7.26
CA GLY A 71 -4.44 3.23 8.28
C GLY A 71 -5.50 4.27 7.88
N VAL A 72 -6.54 4.36 8.70
CA VAL A 72 -7.67 5.27 8.48
C VAL A 72 -7.37 6.61 9.13
N LEU A 73 -7.50 7.69 8.36
CA LEU A 73 -7.36 9.05 8.87
C LEU A 73 -8.51 9.37 9.83
N ALA A 74 -8.20 9.96 10.98
CA ALA A 74 -9.19 10.39 11.95
C ALA A 74 -10.16 11.41 11.33
N ALA A 75 -11.46 11.17 11.54
CA ALA A 75 -12.50 12.09 11.10
C ALA A 75 -12.63 13.24 12.12
N GLY A 76 -11.91 14.33 11.87
CA GLY A 76 -12.06 15.58 12.62
C GLY A 76 -10.93 15.87 13.61
N ALA A 77 -11.22 16.78 14.55
CA ALA A 77 -10.24 17.22 15.52
C ALA A 77 -9.85 16.09 16.50
N PRO A 78 -8.63 16.13 17.05
CA PRO A 78 -8.19 15.19 18.07
C PRO A 78 -9.16 15.13 19.25
N ALA A 79 -9.28 13.96 19.89
CA ALA A 79 -10.27 13.74 20.94
C ALA A 79 -10.12 14.71 22.12
N PRO A 80 -11.23 15.26 22.67
CA PRO A 80 -11.18 16.12 23.84
C PRO A 80 -10.71 15.31 25.06
N GLY A 81 -9.59 15.72 25.67
CA GLY A 81 -9.01 15.07 26.86
C GLY A 81 -7.54 14.66 26.71
N ALA A 82 -7.00 14.63 25.49
CA ALA A 82 -5.58 14.38 25.27
C ALA A 82 -4.74 15.59 25.70
N THR A 83 -3.53 15.33 26.23
CA THR A 83 -2.55 16.40 26.43
C THR A 83 -2.02 16.82 25.08
N VAL A 84 -2.35 18.05 24.67
CA VAL A 84 -1.93 18.63 23.39
C VAL A 84 -0.63 19.41 23.58
N GLN A 85 0.38 19.07 22.81
CA GLN A 85 1.63 19.84 22.75
C GLN A 85 1.87 20.31 21.31
N ALA A 86 2.17 21.59 21.15
CA ALA A 86 2.65 22.11 19.87
C ALA A 86 4.04 21.52 19.58
N VAL A 87 4.26 21.13 18.33
CA VAL A 87 5.55 20.60 17.87
C VAL A 87 6.01 21.39 16.65
N THR A 88 7.30 21.31 16.35
CA THR A 88 7.86 21.89 15.14
C THR A 88 7.52 21.05 13.91
N ASP A 89 7.60 21.67 12.73
CA ASP A 89 7.48 20.98 11.45
C ASP A 89 8.48 19.83 11.32
N GLU A 90 9.74 20.05 11.71
CA GLU A 90 10.80 19.02 11.65
C GLU A 90 10.49 17.81 12.53
N GLU A 91 10.00 18.04 13.76
CA GLU A 91 9.62 16.95 14.67
C GLU A 91 8.45 16.16 14.11
N PHE A 92 7.44 16.84 13.57
CA PHE A 92 6.32 16.19 12.91
C PHE A 92 6.79 15.37 11.70
N ASP A 93 7.61 15.95 10.82
CA ASP A 93 8.08 15.29 9.60
C ASP A 93 8.94 14.06 9.91
N ARG A 94 9.70 14.08 11.01
CA ARG A 94 10.45 12.91 11.50
C ARG A 94 9.51 11.79 11.93
N ALA A 95 8.50 12.11 12.76
CA ALA A 95 7.50 11.14 13.20
C ALA A 95 6.68 10.59 12.02
N TRP A 96 6.23 11.47 11.13
CA TRP A 96 5.50 11.14 9.91
C TRP A 96 6.30 10.21 8.98
N SER A 97 7.56 10.56 8.69
CA SER A 97 8.43 9.74 7.84
C SER A 97 8.68 8.36 8.43
N HIS A 98 8.89 8.29 9.75
CA HIS A 98 9.04 7.02 10.44
C HIS A 98 7.76 6.18 10.37
N ALA A 99 6.59 6.78 10.64
CA ALA A 99 5.31 6.09 10.56
C ALA A 99 5.05 5.52 9.17
N ARG A 100 5.30 6.31 8.11
CA ARG A 100 5.14 5.86 6.73
C ARG A 100 6.05 4.70 6.39
N TRP A 101 7.33 4.82 6.71
CA TRP A 101 8.28 3.74 6.46
C TRP A 101 7.88 2.47 7.22
N TYR A 102 7.49 2.59 8.49
CA TYR A 102 7.06 1.46 9.31
C TYR A 102 5.83 0.78 8.71
N ARG A 103 4.78 1.55 8.41
CA ARG A 103 3.55 1.05 7.77
C ARG A 103 3.83 0.38 6.43
N GLN A 104 4.63 1.00 5.57
CA GLN A 104 4.88 0.49 4.23
C GLN A 104 5.81 -0.74 4.20
N CYS A 105 6.79 -0.80 5.11
CA CYS A 105 7.87 -1.79 5.06
C CYS A 105 7.81 -2.87 6.15
N LYS A 106 7.21 -2.59 7.31
CA LYS A 106 7.21 -3.49 8.48
C LYS A 106 5.86 -4.12 8.77
N VAL A 107 4.76 -3.51 8.34
CA VAL A 107 3.42 -4.06 8.53
C VAL A 107 3.04 -4.91 7.32
N PRO A 108 2.87 -6.24 7.48
CA PRO A 108 2.32 -7.08 6.40
C PRO A 108 0.86 -6.69 6.16
N ASN A 109 0.42 -6.64 4.90
CA ASN A 109 -0.97 -6.35 4.60
C ASN A 109 -1.81 -7.64 4.72
N THR A 110 -2.02 -8.16 5.92
CA THR A 110 -2.77 -9.42 6.14
C THR A 110 -4.29 -9.25 6.21
N GLY A 111 -4.79 -8.01 6.21
CA GLY A 111 -6.21 -7.69 6.16
C GLY A 111 -6.52 -6.67 5.06
N GLY A 112 -7.79 -6.24 5.00
CA GLY A 112 -8.28 -5.28 4.00
C GLY A 112 -8.84 -5.94 2.74
N VAL A 113 -8.87 -5.19 1.64
CA VAL A 113 -9.53 -5.59 0.39
C VAL A 113 -8.68 -6.48 -0.50
N LEU A 114 -7.35 -6.36 -0.40
CA LEU A 114 -6.41 -7.26 -1.08
C LEU A 114 -5.30 -7.66 -0.09
N PRO A 115 -5.57 -8.64 0.78
CA PRO A 115 -4.55 -9.18 1.67
C PRO A 115 -3.40 -9.83 0.90
N ASN A 116 -2.22 -9.83 1.50
CA ASN A 116 -1.09 -10.66 1.07
C ASN A 116 -1.55 -12.12 0.97
N GLY A 117 -1.16 -12.80 -0.10
CA GLY A 117 -1.64 -14.17 -0.39
C GLY A 117 -2.83 -14.24 -1.33
N THR A 118 -3.49 -13.12 -1.63
CA THR A 118 -4.61 -13.11 -2.58
C THR A 118 -4.11 -13.51 -3.96
N VAL A 119 -4.72 -14.55 -4.54
CA VAL A 119 -4.43 -14.99 -5.91
C VAL A 119 -5.30 -14.21 -6.88
N LEU A 120 -4.68 -13.61 -7.88
CA LEU A 120 -5.28 -12.86 -8.97
C LEU A 120 -4.83 -13.45 -10.29
N THR A 121 -5.70 -13.45 -11.29
CA THR A 121 -5.32 -13.75 -12.67
C THR A 121 -5.23 -12.44 -13.45
N GLY A 122 -4.15 -12.27 -14.20
CA GLY A 122 -3.98 -11.09 -15.05
C GLY A 122 -3.28 -11.39 -16.36
N THR A 123 -3.14 -10.36 -17.17
CA THR A 123 -2.43 -10.40 -18.45
C THR A 123 -1.21 -9.51 -18.39
N VAL A 124 -0.07 -10.02 -18.83
CA VAL A 124 1.17 -9.24 -18.91
C VAL A 124 1.01 -8.17 -19.98
N THR A 125 1.21 -6.90 -19.61
CA THR A 125 1.06 -5.76 -20.52
C THR A 125 2.38 -5.19 -20.99
N GLY A 126 3.50 -5.64 -20.43
CA GLY A 126 4.83 -5.28 -20.87
C GLY A 126 5.82 -5.15 -19.72
N ALA A 127 6.96 -4.52 -19.99
CA ALA A 127 8.00 -4.26 -19.01
C ALA A 127 8.42 -2.78 -19.08
N PRO A 128 8.72 -2.12 -17.94
CA PRO A 128 9.19 -0.73 -17.95
C PRO A 128 10.60 -0.57 -18.55
N TRP A 129 11.37 -1.65 -18.59
CA TRP A 129 12.75 -1.74 -19.07
C TRP A 129 12.91 -3.05 -19.86
N PRO A 130 14.04 -3.26 -20.55
CA PRO A 130 14.34 -4.57 -21.12
C PRO A 130 14.15 -5.70 -20.10
N ARG A 131 13.70 -6.87 -20.57
CA ARG A 131 13.47 -8.05 -19.73
C ARG A 131 14.74 -8.42 -18.96
N GLY A 132 14.60 -8.86 -17.71
CA GLY A 132 15.71 -9.16 -16.83
C GLY A 132 16.28 -7.99 -16.03
N VAL A 133 15.71 -6.77 -16.12
CA VAL A 133 16.20 -5.61 -15.36
C VAL A 133 15.37 -5.32 -14.11
N THR A 134 14.03 -5.32 -14.20
CA THR A 134 13.16 -4.87 -13.08
C THR A 134 11.92 -5.71 -12.82
N GLY A 135 11.24 -6.18 -13.86
CA GLY A 135 9.97 -6.88 -13.71
C GLY A 135 9.00 -6.63 -14.85
N LEU A 136 7.74 -7.04 -14.66
CA LEU A 136 6.67 -7.00 -15.66
C LEU A 136 5.42 -6.32 -15.09
N PHE A 137 4.73 -5.53 -15.92
CA PHE A 137 3.39 -5.04 -15.61
C PHE A 137 2.35 -6.12 -15.93
N VAL A 138 1.36 -6.22 -15.06
CA VAL A 138 0.23 -7.14 -15.21
C VAL A 138 -1.07 -6.37 -15.00
N ASP A 139 -1.95 -6.43 -15.98
CA ASP A 139 -3.33 -6.01 -15.83
C ASP A 139 -4.13 -7.14 -15.17
N VAL A 140 -4.58 -6.88 -13.94
CA VAL A 140 -5.37 -7.83 -13.12
C VAL A 140 -6.87 -7.48 -13.13
N GLY A 141 -7.31 -6.61 -14.04
CA GLY A 141 -8.71 -6.18 -14.13
C GLY A 141 -9.15 -5.25 -12.99
N LEU A 142 -8.20 -4.63 -12.30
CA LEU A 142 -8.43 -3.67 -11.22
C LEU A 142 -7.99 -2.27 -11.67
N SER A 143 -8.50 -1.22 -11.02
CA SER A 143 -8.08 0.16 -11.30
C SER A 143 -6.61 0.43 -10.94
N VAL A 144 -5.97 -0.47 -10.19
CA VAL A 144 -4.56 -0.35 -9.79
C VAL A 144 -3.67 -1.34 -10.56
N PRO A 145 -2.48 -0.91 -11.01
CA PRO A 145 -1.57 -1.77 -11.76
C PRO A 145 -0.94 -2.86 -10.90
N GLY A 146 -0.84 -4.06 -11.46
CA GLY A 146 -0.03 -5.16 -10.94
C GLY A 146 1.40 -5.10 -11.47
N PHE A 147 2.36 -5.53 -10.65
CA PHE A 147 3.76 -5.60 -11.05
C PHE A 147 4.44 -6.83 -10.46
N LEU A 148 4.92 -7.70 -11.34
CA LEU A 148 5.78 -8.83 -11.00
C LEU A 148 7.20 -8.31 -10.83
N ASP A 149 7.74 -8.38 -9.61
CA ASP A 149 9.11 -7.94 -9.33
C ASP A 149 10.13 -8.98 -9.83
N ILE A 150 11.27 -8.52 -10.36
CA ILE A 150 12.38 -9.39 -10.77
C ILE A 150 12.82 -10.34 -9.65
N GLY A 151 12.78 -9.92 -8.39
CA GLY A 151 13.13 -10.76 -7.24
C GLY A 151 12.15 -11.92 -6.99
N GLU A 152 10.98 -11.90 -7.62
CA GLU A 152 9.95 -12.94 -7.55
C GLU A 152 9.87 -13.80 -8.82
N LEU A 153 10.62 -13.43 -9.87
CA LEU A 153 10.65 -14.13 -11.15
C LEU A 153 11.82 -15.13 -11.20
N SER A 154 11.79 -16.03 -12.19
CA SER A 154 12.91 -16.93 -12.45
C SER A 154 14.18 -16.14 -12.73
N TYR A 155 15.34 -16.69 -12.33
CA TYR A 155 16.63 -16.16 -12.73
C TYR A 155 16.88 -16.28 -14.24
N ASP A 156 16.23 -17.24 -14.90
CA ASP A 156 16.25 -17.34 -16.36
C ASP A 156 15.20 -16.40 -16.96
N VAL A 157 15.67 -15.35 -17.63
CA VAL A 157 14.82 -14.34 -18.27
C VAL A 157 13.98 -14.93 -19.40
N GLU A 158 14.43 -16.02 -20.04
CA GLU A 158 13.65 -16.65 -21.10
C GLU A 158 12.38 -17.32 -20.56
N GLU A 159 12.36 -17.70 -19.29
CA GLU A 159 11.19 -18.28 -18.60
C GLU A 159 10.19 -17.21 -18.14
N TRP A 160 10.52 -15.92 -18.26
CA TRP A 160 9.59 -14.87 -17.86
C TRP A 160 8.36 -14.84 -18.77
N PRO A 161 7.16 -14.62 -18.22
CA PRO A 161 5.97 -14.36 -19.02
C PRO A 161 6.18 -13.27 -20.07
N ARG A 162 5.61 -13.46 -21.26
CA ARG A 162 5.65 -12.50 -22.37
C ARG A 162 4.43 -11.61 -22.34
N GLU A 163 4.54 -10.45 -23.00
CA GLU A 163 3.40 -9.57 -23.21
C GLU A 163 2.25 -10.34 -23.89
N GLY A 164 1.03 -10.18 -23.35
CA GLY A 164 -0.16 -10.93 -23.76
C GLY A 164 -0.38 -12.25 -23.02
N ASP A 165 0.64 -12.79 -22.32
CA ASP A 165 0.48 -14.02 -21.56
C ASP A 165 -0.45 -13.83 -20.36
N ARG A 166 -1.27 -14.84 -20.09
CA ARG A 166 -2.12 -14.90 -18.91
C ARG A 166 -1.37 -15.58 -17.78
N VAL A 167 -1.32 -14.93 -16.63
CA VAL A 167 -0.57 -15.37 -15.46
C VAL A 167 -1.46 -15.38 -14.23
N GLU A 168 -1.30 -16.40 -13.39
CA GLU A 168 -1.80 -16.38 -12.03
C GLU A 168 -0.71 -15.84 -11.11
N CYS A 169 -1.10 -14.92 -10.24
CA CYS A 169 -0.18 -14.18 -9.41
C CYS A 169 -0.73 -14.06 -8.00
N GLU A 170 0.15 -14.13 -7.03
CA GLU A 170 -0.17 -13.87 -5.63
C GLU A 170 0.23 -12.44 -5.27
N VAL A 171 -0.64 -11.73 -4.55
CA VAL A 171 -0.33 -10.41 -3.97
C VAL A 171 0.69 -10.59 -2.86
N VAL A 172 1.89 -10.04 -3.06
CA VAL A 172 2.97 -10.05 -2.05
C VAL A 172 2.82 -8.85 -1.12
N THR A 173 2.55 -7.67 -1.68
CA THR A 173 2.34 -6.46 -0.91
C THR A 173 1.67 -5.37 -1.76
N VAL A 174 1.06 -4.40 -1.10
CA VAL A 174 0.53 -3.18 -1.70
C VAL A 174 1.51 -2.06 -1.39
N ARG A 175 1.95 -1.36 -2.44
CA ARG A 175 2.77 -0.15 -2.33
C ARG A 175 1.89 1.04 -2.62
N ALA A 176 1.86 2.00 -1.70
CA ALA A 176 1.16 3.26 -1.88
C ALA A 176 2.20 4.39 -1.73
N ALA A 177 2.55 5.03 -2.84
CA ALA A 177 3.25 6.31 -2.85
C ALA A 177 2.32 7.34 -3.48
N ASN A 178 2.48 8.64 -3.24
CA ASN A 178 1.58 9.63 -3.84
C ASN A 178 1.94 9.89 -5.33
N PRO A 179 0.99 9.83 -6.30
CA PRO A 179 -0.31 9.18 -6.29
C PRO A 179 -0.27 7.78 -6.95
N GLN A 180 0.81 7.03 -6.75
CA GLN A 180 1.00 5.68 -7.27
C GLN A 180 0.64 4.60 -6.24
N ILE A 181 -0.50 3.93 -6.44
CA ILE A 181 -0.76 2.63 -5.83
C ILE A 181 -0.34 1.53 -6.81
N ARG A 182 0.38 0.52 -6.32
CA ARG A 182 0.81 -0.62 -7.11
C ARG A 182 0.75 -1.91 -6.30
N LEU A 183 0.25 -2.97 -6.92
CA LEU A 183 0.33 -4.32 -6.35
C LEU A 183 1.67 -4.93 -6.72
N ARG A 184 2.46 -5.33 -5.73
CA ARG A 184 3.61 -6.21 -5.94
C ARG A 184 3.10 -7.63 -5.96
N LEU A 185 3.39 -8.30 -7.05
CA LEU A 185 2.92 -9.64 -7.36
C LEU A 185 4.12 -10.58 -7.44
N ARG A 186 3.86 -11.85 -7.16
CA ARG A 186 4.72 -12.97 -7.56
C ARG A 186 3.92 -13.96 -8.37
N PRO A 187 4.53 -14.73 -9.28
CA PRO A 187 3.82 -15.83 -9.93
C PRO A 187 3.30 -16.80 -8.87
N ALA A 188 2.02 -17.15 -8.93
CA ALA A 188 1.52 -18.29 -8.17
C ALA A 188 2.25 -19.53 -8.70
N ALA A 189 2.78 -20.38 -7.82
CA ALA A 189 3.40 -21.64 -8.24
C ALA A 189 2.45 -22.33 -9.23
N THR A 190 2.94 -22.56 -10.44
CA THR A 190 2.17 -22.80 -11.66
C THR A 190 1.01 -23.77 -11.40
N PRO A 191 -0.25 -23.46 -11.78
CA PRO A 191 -1.20 -24.53 -12.06
C PRO A 191 -0.58 -25.35 -13.17
N ARG A 192 -0.36 -26.64 -12.92
CA ARG A 192 0.04 -27.60 -13.94
C ARG A 192 -0.91 -27.40 -15.13
N SER A 193 -0.41 -26.82 -16.23
CA SER A 193 -1.22 -26.56 -17.41
C SER A 193 -1.97 -27.85 -17.74
N ALA A 194 -3.31 -27.80 -17.71
CA ALA A 194 -4.09 -28.98 -18.06
C ALA A 194 -3.67 -29.40 -19.48
N PRO A 195 -3.44 -30.70 -19.73
CA PRO A 195 -3.09 -31.15 -21.08
C PRO A 195 -4.15 -30.64 -22.07
N PRO A 196 -3.76 -30.19 -23.27
CA PRO A 196 -4.71 -29.71 -24.26
C PRO A 196 -5.76 -30.79 -24.49
N SER A 197 -7.04 -30.38 -24.47
CA SER A 197 -8.16 -31.31 -24.67
C SER A 197 -7.91 -32.17 -25.91
N PRO A 198 -8.11 -33.49 -25.85
CA PRO A 198 -7.92 -34.34 -27.01
C PRO A 198 -8.85 -33.84 -28.12
N ARG A 199 -8.27 -33.58 -29.31
CA ARG A 199 -9.06 -33.20 -30.49
C ARG A 199 -10.14 -34.24 -30.72
N PRO A 200 -11.40 -33.85 -30.98
CA PRO A 200 -12.44 -34.82 -31.33
C PRO A 200 -11.99 -35.58 -32.57
N ALA A 201 -12.00 -36.91 -32.48
CA ALA A 201 -11.74 -37.77 -33.62
C ALA A 201 -12.79 -37.47 -34.70
N ARG A 202 -12.33 -37.11 -35.89
CA ARG A 202 -13.18 -36.86 -37.05
C ARG A 202 -13.70 -38.22 -37.56
N PRO A 203 -15.00 -38.39 -37.81
CA PRO A 203 -15.58 -39.62 -38.35
C PRO A 203 -15.18 -39.86 -39.81
#